data_AF-A0A970PQB3-F1
#
_entry.id   AF-A0A970PQB3-F1
#
_cell.length_a   1.000
_cell.length_b   1.000
_cell.length_c   1.000
_cell.angle_alpha   90.00
_cell.angle_beta   90.00
_cell.angle_gamma   90.00
#
_symmetry.space_group_name_H-M   'P 1'
#
loop_
_entity.id
_entity.type
_entity.pdbx_description
1 polymer ?
#
loop_
_entity_poly.entity_id
_entity_poly.type
_entity_poly.pdbx_seq_one_letter_code
_entity_poly.pdbx_strand_id
1 'polypeptide(L)' 'HKRYPGSYPGTGDMLASAVIAGLMREHMLESACALALDFIDAAFAAAVSRPLPARYGLPFELALPGFIRALGG' A
#
# COMPACT_ATOMS: atom_id res chain seq x y z
N HIS A 1 -2.02 14.29 -4.67
CA HIS A 1 -2.63 13.17 -3.94
C HIS A 1 -3.91 12.76 -4.64
N LYS A 2 -3.95 11.56 -5.24
CA LYS A 2 -5.09 11.07 -6.02
C LYS A 2 -6.18 10.59 -5.06
N ARG A 3 -7.41 11.08 -5.21
CA ARG A 3 -8.54 10.66 -4.35
C ARG A 3 -9.30 9.52 -5.04
N TYR A 4 -9.41 8.38 -4.38
CA TYR A 4 -10.23 7.26 -4.83
C TYR A 4 -11.60 7.29 -4.16
N PRO A 5 -12.71 7.03 -4.90
CA PRO A 5 -14.04 6.95 -4.31
C PRO A 5 -14.17 5.65 -3.50
N GLY A 6 -14.10 5.76 -2.18
CA GLY A 6 -14.30 4.64 -1.25
C GLY A 6 -13.56 4.86 0.08
N SER A 7 -14.24 4.62 1.20
CA SER A 7 -13.58 4.50 2.50
C SER A 7 -13.23 3.03 2.70
N TYR A 8 -11.94 2.69 2.60
CA TYR A 8 -11.44 1.35 2.86
C TYR A 8 -10.84 1.31 4.27
N PRO A 9 -11.49 0.64 5.24
CA PRO A 9 -10.93 0.44 6.57
C PRO A 9 -9.57 -0.25 6.52
N GLY A 10 -8.67 0.07 7.45
CA GLY A 10 -7.33 -0.55 7.53
C GLY A 10 -6.24 0.06 6.64
N THR A 11 -6.56 1.07 5.83
CA THR A 11 -5.55 1.79 5.01
C THR A 11 -4.50 2.52 5.85
N GLY A 12 -4.85 2.99 7.05
CA GLY A 12 -3.90 3.55 8.01
C GLY A 12 -2.92 2.50 8.54
N ASP A 13 -3.41 1.31 8.88
CA ASP A 13 -2.57 0.19 9.33
C ASP A 13 -1.64 -0.29 8.22
N MET A 14 -2.13 -0.28 6.98
CA MET A 14 -1.35 -0.60 5.78
C MET A 14 -0.21 0.42 5.56
N LEU A 15 -0.51 1.72 5.68
CA LEU A 15 0.50 2.78 5.60
C LEU A 15 1.57 2.61 6.69
N ALA A 16 1.14 2.49 7.95
CA ALA A 16 2.05 2.34 9.09
C ALA A 16 2.94 1.11 8.94
N SER A 17 2.35 -0.03 8.58
CA SER A 17 3.06 -1.30 8.38
C SER A 17 4.09 -1.20 7.24
N ALA A 18 3.73 -0.56 6.13
CA ALA A 18 4.63 -0.39 4.99
C ALA A 18 5.79 0.58 5.30
N VAL A 19 5.53 1.68 6.01
CA VAL A 19 6.59 2.59 6.48
C VAL A 19 7.55 1.87 7.42
N ILE A 20 7.02 1.13 8.41
CA ILE A 20 7.85 0.34 9.34
C ILE A 20 8.71 -0.67 8.58
N ALA A 21 8.14 -1.36 7.58
CA ALA A 21 8.90 -2.31 6.75
C ALA A 21 10.05 -1.63 5.98
N GLY A 22 9.84 -0.42 5.46
CA GLY A 22 10.90 0.38 4.83
C GLY A 22 12.01 0.75 5.82
N LEU A 23 11.64 1.24 7.00
CA LEU A 23 12.60 1.60 8.05
C LEU A 23 13.41 0.38 8.55
N MET A 24 12.77 -0.79 8.68
CA MET A 24 13.44 -2.06 9.04
C MET A 24 14.45 -2.54 7.98
N ARG A 25 14.37 -2.00 6.76
CA ARG A 25 15.31 -2.25 5.66
C ARG A 25 16.25 -1.08 5.42
N GLU A 26 16.47 -0.25 6.43
CA GLU A 26 17.43 0.86 6.43
C GLU A 26 17.11 1.96 5.39
N HIS A 27 15.89 2.00 4.85
CA HIS A 27 15.46 3.13 4.04
C HIS A 27 15.32 4.37 4.92
N MET A 28 15.63 5.54 4.35
CA MET A 28 15.31 6.82 4.98
C MET A 28 13.79 6.96 5.13
N LEU A 29 13.33 7.69 6.15
CA LEU A 29 11.90 7.89 6.41
C LEU A 29 11.14 8.40 5.17
N GLU A 30 11.73 9.34 4.44
CA GLU A 30 11.14 9.86 3.19
C GLU A 30 10.94 8.75 2.15
N SER A 31 11.96 7.93 1.92
CA SER A 31 11.89 6.78 0.99
C SER A 31 10.90 5.72 1.48
N ALA A 32 10.87 5.41 2.78
CA ALA A 32 9.92 4.48 3.36
C ALA A 32 8.46 4.96 3.18
N CYS A 33 8.21 6.27 3.38
CA CYS A 33 6.91 6.89 3.11
C CYS A 33 6.55 6.82 1.63
N ALA A 34 7.48 7.10 0.72
CA ALA A 34 7.25 7.00 -0.71
C ALA A 34 6.88 5.57 -1.13
N LEU A 35 7.64 4.57 -0.67
CA LEU A 35 7.35 3.15 -0.92
C LEU A 35 5.97 2.72 -0.39
N ALA A 36 5.60 3.22 0.79
CA ALA A 36 4.29 2.94 1.38
C ALA A 36 3.13 3.56 0.56
N LEU A 37 3.32 4.79 0.07
CA LEU A 37 2.33 5.45 -0.79
C LEU A 37 2.19 4.73 -2.14
N ASP A 38 3.29 4.33 -2.77
CA ASP A 38 3.28 3.56 -4.02
C ASP A 38 2.55 2.22 -3.86
N PHE A 39 2.78 1.53 -2.74
CA PHE A 39 2.08 0.28 -2.40
C PHE A 39 0.57 0.49 -2.26
N ILE A 40 0.15 1.55 -1.56
CA ILE A 40 -1.26 1.90 -1.38
C ILE A 40 -1.91 2.28 -2.73
N ASP A 41 -1.23 3.08 -3.55
CA ASP A 41 -1.72 3.46 -4.89
C ASP A 41 -1.89 2.24 -5.80
N ALA A 42 -0.94 1.29 -5.76
CA ALA A 42 -1.05 0.03 -6.48
C ALA A 42 -2.26 -0.81 -6.02
N ALA A 43 -2.53 -0.86 -4.72
CA ALA A 43 -3.67 -1.57 -4.17
C ALA A 43 -5.01 -0.89 -4.52
N PHE A 44 -5.06 0.44 -4.58
CA PHE A 44 -6.21 1.19 -5.11
C PHE A 44 -6.43 0.92 -6.60
N ALA A 45 -5.37 0.90 -7.41
CA ALA A 45 -5.46 0.54 -8.82
C ALA A 45 -6.02 -0.89 -9.00
N ALA A 46 -5.58 -1.82 -8.15
CA ALA A 46 -6.09 -3.18 -8.14
C ALA A 46 -7.59 -3.22 -7.79
N ALA A 47 -8.03 -2.43 -6.80
CA ALA A 47 -9.45 -2.33 -6.43
C ALA A 47 -10.35 -1.84 -7.58
N VAL A 48 -9.86 -0.93 -8.42
CA VAL A 48 -10.58 -0.48 -9.62
C VAL A 48 -10.67 -1.58 -10.66
N SER A 49 -9.60 -2.36 -10.86
CA SER A 49 -9.57 -3.45 -11.85
C SER A 49 -10.37 -4.69 -11.45
N ARG A 50 -10.55 -4.91 -10.14
CA ARG A 50 -11.22 -6.07 -9.54
C ARG A 50 -12.11 -5.61 -8.39
N PRO A 51 -13.31 -5.07 -8.67
CA PRO A 51 -14.19 -4.56 -7.65
C PRO A 51 -14.66 -5.69 -6.72
N LEU A 52 -14.23 -5.61 -5.46
CA LEU A 52 -14.72 -6.44 -4.35
C LEU A 52 -15.59 -5.59 -3.42
N PRO A 53 -16.53 -6.19 -2.66
CA PRO A 53 -17.28 -5.45 -1.66
C PRO A 53 -16.35 -4.74 -0.66
N ALA A 54 -16.55 -3.44 -0.44
CA ALA A 54 -15.65 -2.60 0.37
C ALA A 54 -15.39 -3.10 1.80
N ARG A 55 -16.31 -3.91 2.35
CA ARG A 55 -16.15 -4.57 3.67
C ARG A 55 -14.94 -5.50 3.76
N TYR A 56 -14.42 -5.98 2.63
CA TYR A 56 -13.22 -6.84 2.60
C TYR A 56 -11.91 -6.04 2.64
N GLY A 57 -11.99 -4.70 2.68
CA GLY A 57 -10.82 -3.84 2.64
C GLY A 57 -10.26 -3.67 1.23
N LEU A 58 -9.05 -3.11 1.18
CA LEU A 58 -8.32 -2.89 -0.07
C LEU A 58 -7.64 -4.21 -0.48
N PRO A 59 -7.69 -4.65 -1.76
CA PRO A 59 -7.04 -5.88 -2.21
C PRO A 59 -5.52 -5.70 -2.33
N PHE A 60 -4.85 -5.49 -1.20
CA PHE A 60 -3.44 -5.18 -1.11
C PHE A 60 -2.54 -6.36 -1.50
N GLU A 61 -3.06 -7.59 -1.45
CA GLU A 61 -2.32 -8.80 -1.78
C GLU A 61 -1.79 -8.77 -3.22
N LEU A 62 -2.49 -8.09 -4.11
CA LEU A 62 -2.06 -7.89 -5.50
C LEU A 62 -0.89 -6.91 -5.62
N ALA A 63 -0.71 -6.03 -4.65
CA ALA A 63 0.36 -5.03 -4.60
C ALA A 63 1.60 -5.52 -3.81
N LEU A 64 1.46 -6.53 -2.94
CA LEU A 64 2.56 -7.07 -2.12
C LEU A 64 3.80 -7.48 -2.91
N PRO A 65 3.72 -8.19 -4.06
CA PRO A 65 4.93 -8.57 -4.80
C PRO A 65 5.73 -7.37 -5.31
N GLY A 66 5.04 -6.29 -5.71
CA GLY A 66 5.70 -5.05 -6.12
C GLY A 66 6.39 -4.36 -4.95
N PHE A 67 5.70 -4.29 -3.81
CA PHE A 67 6.22 -3.70 -2.59
C PHE A 67 7.46 -4.44 -2.05
N ILE A 68 7.44 -5.78 -2.02
CA ILE A 68 8.58 -6.59 -1.56
C ILE A 68 9.83 -6.35 -2.42
N ARG A 69 9.67 -6.30 -3.75
CA ARG A 69 10.76 -5.97 -4.68
C ARG A 69 11.30 -4.56 -4.46
N ALA A 70 10.41 -3.58 -4.26
CA ALA A 70 10.80 -2.20 -4.04
C ALA A 70 11.54 -2.00 -2.70
N LEU A 71 11.25 -2.83 -1.70
CA LEU A 71 12.01 -2.91 -0.46
C LEU A 71 13.39 -3.60 -0.63
N GLY A 72 13.73 -4.13 -1.80
CA GLY A 72 15.00 -4.83 -2.05
C GLY A 72 14.98 -6.34 -1.72
N GLY A 73 13.81 -6.98 -1.76
CA GLY A 73 13.65 -8.44 -1.63
C GLY A 73 13.34 -9.15 -2.95
#